data_AF-A0A382H011-F1
#
_entry.id   AF-A0A382H011-F1
#
_cell.length_a   1.000
_cell.length_b   1.000
_cell.length_c   1.000
_cell.angle_alpha   90.00
_cell.angle_beta   90.00
_cell.angle_gamma   90.00
#
_symmetry.space_group_name_H-M   'P 1'
#
loop_
_entity.id
_entity.type
_entity.pdbx_description
1 polymer ?
#
loop_
_entity_poly.entity_id
_entity_poly.type
_entity_poly.pdbx_seq_one_letter_code
_entity_poly.pdbx_strand_id
1 'polypeptide(L)'
;MNWEILIPIFGIVGVFGMPVFIVLIVFYFEKRNKEQFHTTLQKLIESGQELSPDLLRSIPGYKVEKNGDRNDIRSGTITAAVGIGIALFGHIGVEEEALVGIGLLVFSIGLGILVYGIYNRNKKVDDS
;
A
#
# COMPACT_ATOMS: atom_id res chain seq x y z
N MET A 1 -6.91 -33.35 -23.81
CA MET A 1 -7.13 -31.96 -23.36
C MET A 1 -6.37 -31.06 -24.31
N ASN A 2 -7.07 -30.18 -25.03
CA ASN A 2 -6.46 -29.37 -26.08
C ASN A 2 -5.53 -28.35 -25.41
N TRP A 3 -4.23 -28.46 -25.67
CA TRP A 3 -3.21 -27.62 -25.05
C TRP A 3 -3.45 -26.12 -25.33
N GLU A 4 -4.11 -25.82 -26.44
CA GLU A 4 -4.50 -24.47 -26.87
C GLU A 4 -5.51 -23.78 -25.95
N ILE A 5 -6.33 -24.54 -25.20
CA ILE A 5 -7.26 -23.97 -24.21
C ILE A 5 -6.54 -23.66 -22.89
N LEU A 6 -5.44 -24.37 -22.59
CA LEU A 6 -4.72 -24.23 -21.33
C LEU A 6 -3.97 -22.89 -21.25
N ILE A 7 -3.38 -22.45 -22.37
CA ILE A 7 -2.59 -21.22 -22.48
C ILE A 7 -3.39 -19.96 -22.06
N PRO A 8 -4.58 -19.67 -22.64
CA PRO A 8 -5.34 -18.48 -22.25
C PRO A 8 -5.84 -18.55 -20.80
N ILE A 9 -6.16 -19.74 -20.27
CA ILE A 9 -6.57 -19.91 -18.88
C ILE A 9 -5.42 -19.55 -17.93
N PHE A 10 -4.21 -20.05 -18.19
CA PHE A 10 -3.03 -19.68 -17.41
C PHE A 10 -2.69 -18.20 -17.55
N GLY A 11 -2.89 -17.59 -18.72
CA GLY A 11 -2.72 -16.16 -18.92
C GLY A 11 -3.64 -15.33 -18.01
N ILE A 12 -4.94 -15.65 -18.00
CA ILE A 12 -5.93 -14.96 -17.16
C ILE A 12 -5.63 -15.19 -15.67
N VAL A 13 -5.42 -16.44 -15.26
CA VAL A 13 -5.13 -16.77 -13.85
C VAL A 13 -3.79 -16.18 -13.41
N GLY A 14 -2.78 -16.12 -14.27
CA GLY A 14 -1.51 -15.49 -13.98
C GLY A 14 -1.66 -13.98 -13.76
N VAL A 15 -2.33 -13.30 -14.70
CA VAL A 15 -2.49 -11.83 -14.66
C VAL A 15 -3.36 -11.39 -13.48
N PHE A 16 -4.47 -12.07 -13.19
CA PHE A 16 -5.36 -11.68 -12.08
C PHE A 16 -5.02 -12.37 -10.77
N GLY A 17 -4.52 -13.61 -10.80
CA GLY A 17 -4.19 -14.38 -9.61
C GLY A 17 -2.90 -13.94 -8.95
N MET A 18 -1.88 -13.49 -9.71
CA MET A 18 -0.61 -13.03 -9.11
C MET A 18 -0.78 -11.80 -8.21
N PRO A 19 -1.48 -10.72 -8.59
CA PRO A 19 -1.76 -9.60 -7.69
C PRO A 19 -2.46 -10.03 -6.41
N VAL A 20 -3.50 -10.89 -6.51
CA VAL A 20 -4.22 -11.41 -5.34
C VAL A 20 -3.28 -12.23 -4.44
N PHE A 21 -2.46 -13.09 -5.03
CA PHE A 21 -1.51 -13.93 -4.31
C PHE A 21 -0.45 -13.10 -3.56
N ILE A 22 0.09 -12.05 -4.18
CA ILE A 22 1.03 -11.12 -3.55
C ILE A 22 0.38 -10.47 -2.32
N VAL A 23 -0.84 -9.95 -2.46
CA VAL A 23 -1.58 -9.33 -1.35
C VAL A 23 -1.81 -10.33 -0.22
N LEU A 24 -2.19 -11.57 -0.54
CA LEU A 24 -2.36 -12.63 0.45
C LEU A 24 -1.06 -12.95 1.21
N ILE A 25 0.08 -13.03 0.50
CA ILE A 25 1.39 -13.24 1.12
C ILE A 25 1.72 -12.09 2.07
N VAL A 26 1.63 -10.85 1.60
CA VAL A 26 1.93 -9.67 2.44
C VAL A 26 1.07 -9.68 3.70
N PHE A 27 -0.23 -9.92 3.55
CA PHE A 27 -1.15 -9.97 4.69
C PHE A 27 -0.85 -11.13 5.66
N TYR A 28 -0.50 -12.30 5.12
CA TYR A 28 -0.11 -13.46 5.94
C TYR A 28 1.13 -13.16 6.79
N PHE A 29 2.17 -12.57 6.21
CA PHE A 29 3.38 -12.17 6.94
C PHE A 29 3.11 -11.05 7.94
N GLU A 30 2.28 -10.07 7.57
CA GLU A 30 1.90 -8.98 8.47
C GLU A 30 1.18 -9.50 9.73
N LYS A 31 0.24 -10.44 9.56
CA LYS A 31 -0.45 -11.08 10.68
C LYS A 31 0.53 -11.78 11.61
N ARG A 32 1.45 -12.58 11.06
CA ARG A 32 2.44 -13.34 11.84
C ARG A 32 3.40 -12.42 12.61
N ASN A 33 3.83 -11.31 12.00
CA ASN A 33 4.71 -10.35 12.65
C ASN A 33 4.03 -9.66 13.85
N LYS A 34 2.74 -9.35 13.75
CA LYS A 34 1.95 -8.77 14.85
C LYS A 34 1.86 -9.73 16.03
N GLU A 35 1.53 -11.00 15.77
CA GLU A 35 1.43 -12.03 16.81
C GLU A 35 2.76 -12.22 17.55
N GLN A 36 3.87 -12.34 16.81
CA GLN A 36 5.21 -12.50 17.41
C GLN A 36 5.62 -11.30 18.27
N PHE A 37 5.27 -10.10 17.84
CA PHE A 37 5.56 -8.89 18.60
C PHE A 37 4.78 -8.85 19.91
N HIS A 38 3.48 -9.17 19.90
CA HIS A 38 2.66 -9.23 21.12
C HIS A 38 3.19 -10.28 22.10
N THR A 39 3.59 -11.46 21.62
CA THR A 39 4.21 -12.49 22.47
C THR A 39 5.53 -12.02 23.08
N THR A 40 6.34 -11.28 22.31
CA THR A 40 7.62 -10.74 22.80
C THR A 40 7.40 -9.67 23.87
N LEU A 41 6.44 -8.78 23.67
CA LEU A 41 6.04 -7.80 24.68
C LEU A 41 5.53 -8.46 25.96
N GLN A 42 4.69 -9.50 25.83
CA GLN A 42 4.16 -10.20 26.98
C GLN A 42 5.28 -10.84 27.82
N LYS A 43 6.28 -11.47 27.16
CA LYS A 43 7.48 -11.99 27.83
C LYS A 43 8.32 -10.90 28.50
N LEU A 44 8.46 -9.72 27.87
CA LEU A 44 9.16 -8.58 28.45
C LEU A 44 8.46 -8.05 29.70
N ILE A 45 7.13 -7.93 29.67
CA ILE A 45 6.31 -7.52 30.83
C ILE A 45 6.43 -8.54 31.96
N GLU A 46 6.30 -9.84 31.66
CA GLU A 46 6.43 -10.91 32.65
C GLU A 46 7.83 -10.99 33.28
N SER A 47 8.87 -10.60 32.54
CA SER A 47 10.25 -10.54 33.05
C SER A 47 10.52 -9.35 33.99
N GLY A 48 9.53 -8.47 34.21
CA GLY A 48 9.65 -7.31 35.12
C GLY A 48 10.56 -6.20 34.60
N GLN A 49 10.92 -6.24 33.31
CA GLN A 49 11.80 -5.27 32.69
C GLN A 49 11.00 -4.00 32.36
N GLU A 50 11.50 -2.82 32.75
CA GLU A 50 10.86 -1.55 32.41
C GLU A 50 10.83 -1.38 30.89
N LEU A 51 9.62 -1.24 30.33
CA LEU A 51 9.44 -1.06 28.90
C LEU A 51 9.96 0.33 28.51
N SER A 52 11.08 0.36 27.77
CA SER A 52 11.60 1.61 27.22
C SER A 52 10.53 2.29 26.35
N PRO A 53 10.36 3.63 26.45
CA PRO A 53 9.38 4.39 25.65
C PRO A 53 9.45 4.12 24.14
N ASP A 54 10.63 3.78 23.63
CA ASP A 54 10.82 3.46 22.21
C ASP A 54 10.21 2.10 21.82
N LEU A 55 10.14 1.13 22.74
CA LEU A 55 9.46 -0.15 22.50
C LEU A 55 7.94 0.03 22.47
N LEU A 56 7.39 0.89 23.32
CA LEU A 56 5.97 1.27 23.31
C LEU A 56 5.58 1.97 21.99
N ARG A 57 6.51 2.75 21.42
CA ARG A 57 6.32 3.38 20.11
C ARG A 57 6.43 2.43 18.92
N SER A 58 7.03 1.27 19.12
CA SER A 58 7.23 0.25 18.09
C SER A 58 6.09 -0.77 18.00
N ILE A 59 5.07 -0.64 18.86
CA ILE A 59 3.93 -1.55 18.90
C ILE A 59 3.24 -1.57 17.53
N PRO A 60 3.03 -2.74 16.90
CA PRO A 60 2.26 -2.86 15.66
C PRO A 60 0.87 -2.28 15.86
N GLY A 61 0.53 -1.26 15.08
CA GLY A 61 -0.74 -0.52 15.23
C GLY A 61 -0.67 0.68 16.18
N TYR A 62 0.42 0.87 16.92
CA TYR A 62 0.74 2.15 17.57
C TYR A 62 1.13 3.14 16.49
N LYS A 63 0.10 3.80 15.97
CA LYS A 63 0.26 5.03 15.25
C LYS A 63 0.64 6.06 16.30
N VAL A 64 1.94 6.34 16.45
CA VAL A 64 2.33 7.71 16.78
C VAL A 64 1.51 8.54 15.80
N GLU A 65 0.71 9.48 16.27
CA GLU A 65 0.14 10.52 15.42
C GLU A 65 1.30 11.33 14.84
N LYS A 66 2.12 10.72 13.97
CA LYS A 66 2.90 11.41 12.97
C LYS A 66 1.86 11.90 12.01
N ASN A 67 1.23 13.01 12.38
CA ASN A 67 0.44 13.92 11.56
C ASN A 67 0.10 13.30 10.21
N GLY A 68 -1.13 12.79 10.07
CA GLY A 68 -1.64 12.15 8.85
C GLY A 68 -1.37 12.91 7.54
N ASP A 69 -1.00 14.20 7.64
CA ASP A 69 -0.68 15.10 6.54
C ASP A 69 0.53 14.70 5.70
N ARG A 70 1.58 14.10 6.30
CA ARG A 70 2.80 13.79 5.51
C ARG A 70 2.64 12.54 4.66
N ASN A 71 1.80 11.60 5.10
CA ASN A 71 1.64 10.35 4.38
C ASN A 71 0.67 10.50 3.21
N ASP A 72 -0.39 11.29 3.33
CA ASP A 72 -1.40 11.40 2.27
C ASP A 72 -0.86 12.17 1.05
N ILE A 73 -0.14 13.29 1.25
CA ILE A 73 0.52 14.00 0.14
C ILE A 73 1.54 13.08 -0.56
N ARG A 74 2.34 12.35 0.21
CA ARG A 74 3.32 11.41 -0.33
C ARG A 74 2.65 10.26 -1.09
N SER A 75 1.65 9.61 -0.47
CA SER A 75 0.90 8.52 -1.08
C SER A 75 0.20 8.98 -2.35
N GLY A 76 -0.51 10.11 -2.33
CA GLY A 76 -1.16 10.66 -3.52
C GLY A 76 -0.19 10.97 -4.65
N THR A 77 0.96 11.57 -4.34
CA THR A 77 2.01 11.83 -5.33
C THR A 77 2.56 10.54 -5.95
N ILE A 78 2.86 9.54 -5.12
CA ILE A 78 3.39 8.25 -5.59
C ILE A 78 2.34 7.53 -6.45
N THR A 79 1.10 7.47 -5.99
CA THR A 79 0.00 6.83 -6.74
C THR A 79 -0.24 7.53 -8.07
N ALA A 80 -0.20 8.87 -8.11
CA ALA A 80 -0.30 9.64 -9.34
C ALA A 80 0.84 9.30 -10.31
N ALA A 81 2.09 9.31 -9.84
CA ALA A 81 3.25 8.96 -10.64
C ALA A 81 3.19 7.52 -11.19
N VAL A 82 2.70 6.57 -10.38
CA VAL A 82 2.46 5.18 -10.83
C VAL A 82 1.40 5.14 -11.93
N GLY A 83 0.29 5.86 -11.79
CA GLY A 83 -0.73 5.96 -12.83
C GLY A 83 -0.19 6.52 -14.16
N ILE A 84 0.61 7.58 -14.10
CA ILE A 84 1.31 8.14 -15.26
C ILE A 84 2.24 7.09 -15.88
N GLY A 85 3.03 6.39 -15.07
CA GLY A 85 3.92 5.33 -15.54
C GLY A 85 3.18 4.21 -16.26
N ILE A 86 2.05 3.75 -15.71
CA ILE A 86 1.19 2.74 -16.36
C ILE A 86 0.62 3.27 -17.67
N ALA A 87 0.16 4.52 -17.69
CA ALA A 87 -0.43 5.12 -18.90
C ALA A 87 0.62 5.27 -20.01
N LEU A 88 1.82 5.75 -19.69
CA LEU A 88 2.93 5.87 -20.64
C LEU A 88 3.43 4.50 -21.10
N PHE A 89 3.49 3.52 -20.20
CA PHE A 89 3.84 2.14 -20.55
C PHE A 89 2.80 1.52 -21.48
N GLY A 90 1.51 1.74 -21.21
CA GLY A 90 0.41 1.33 -22.09
C GLY A 90 0.52 1.95 -23.48
N HIS A 91 0.83 3.25 -23.55
CA HIS A 91 0.88 3.98 -24.82
C HIS A 91 2.13 3.72 -25.65
N ILE A 92 3.33 3.75 -25.03
CA ILE A 92 4.62 3.70 -25.73
C ILE A 92 5.26 2.31 -25.65
N GLY A 93 5.01 1.57 -24.57
CA GLY A 93 5.69 0.30 -24.28
C GLY A 93 5.00 -0.90 -24.95
N VAL A 94 3.69 -1.04 -24.74
CA VAL A 94 2.92 -2.21 -25.21
C VAL A 94 1.81 -1.87 -26.21
N GLU A 95 1.57 -0.58 -26.49
CA GLU A 95 0.55 -0.09 -27.43
C GLU A 95 -0.88 -0.59 -27.11
N GLU A 96 -1.20 -0.72 -25.83
CA GLU A 96 -2.50 -1.22 -25.34
C GLU A 96 -3.33 -0.10 -24.72
N GLU A 97 -4.42 0.29 -25.39
CA GLU A 97 -5.32 1.36 -24.94
C GLU A 97 -5.95 1.07 -23.57
N ALA A 98 -6.22 -0.19 -23.26
CA ALA A 98 -6.76 -0.60 -21.97
C ALA A 98 -5.79 -0.27 -20.82
N LEU A 99 -4.48 -0.44 -21.01
CA LEU A 99 -3.47 -0.07 -20.01
C LEU A 99 -3.40 1.45 -19.84
N VAL A 100 -3.57 2.22 -20.92
CA VAL A 100 -3.67 3.69 -20.84
C VAL A 100 -4.83 4.10 -19.94
N GLY A 101 -6.02 3.50 -20.15
CA GLY A 101 -7.20 3.74 -19.33
C GLY A 101 -6.98 3.39 -17.86
N ILE A 102 -6.36 2.24 -17.56
CA ILE A 102 -6.03 1.84 -16.18
C ILE A 102 -5.05 2.83 -15.55
N GLY A 103 -4.02 3.27 -16.28
CA GLY A 103 -3.06 4.25 -15.79
C GLY A 103 -3.70 5.60 -15.45
N LEU A 104 -4.60 6.10 -16.30
CA LEU A 104 -5.35 7.33 -16.06
C LEU A 104 -6.29 7.21 -14.86
N LEU A 105 -6.91 6.04 -14.66
CA LEU A 105 -7.73 5.75 -13.48
C LEU A 105 -6.88 5.82 -12.20
N VAL A 106 -5.74 5.13 -12.18
CA VAL A 106 -4.83 5.13 -11.03
C VAL A 106 -4.28 6.54 -10.76
N PHE A 107 -3.96 7.29 -11.82
CA PHE A 107 -3.53 8.69 -11.72
C PHE A 107 -4.60 9.55 -11.04
N SER A 108 -5.87 9.39 -11.44
CA SER A 108 -7.00 10.12 -10.86
C SER A 108 -7.20 9.82 -9.38
N ILE A 109 -7.00 8.56 -8.95
CA ILE A 109 -7.00 8.19 -7.53
C ILE A 109 -5.87 8.92 -6.79
N GLY A 110 -4.67 8.91 -7.35
CA GLY A 110 -3.52 9.60 -6.78
C GLY A 110 -3.76 11.10 -6.61
N LEU A 111 -4.37 11.75 -7.60
CA LEU A 111 -4.78 13.16 -7.51
C LEU A 111 -5.78 13.40 -6.37
N GLY A 112 -6.79 12.55 -6.20
CA GLY A 112 -7.75 12.67 -5.11
C GLY A 112 -7.08 12.63 -3.73
N ILE A 113 -6.19 11.67 -3.52
CA ILE A 113 -5.42 11.53 -2.28
C ILE A 113 -4.49 12.75 -2.08
N LEU A 114 -3.85 13.22 -3.15
CA LEU A 114 -2.94 14.38 -3.10
C LEU A 114 -3.68 15.67 -2.72
N VAL A 115 -4.81 15.94 -3.37
CA VAL A 115 -5.65 17.11 -3.08
C VAL A 115 -6.16 17.06 -1.63
N TYR A 116 -6.64 15.90 -1.19
CA TYR A 116 -7.05 15.70 0.20
C TYR A 116 -5.90 15.96 1.19
N GLY A 117 -4.71 15.43 0.90
CA GLY A 117 -3.53 15.63 1.73
C GLY A 117 -3.11 17.11 1.82
N ILE A 118 -3.18 17.85 0.71
CA ILE A 118 -2.87 19.30 0.69
C ILE A 118 -3.93 20.08 1.47
N TYR A 119 -5.21 19.78 1.27
CA TYR A 119 -6.31 20.43 1.98
C TYR A 119 -6.20 20.25 3.50
N ASN A 120 -5.96 19.03 3.96
CA ASN A 120 -5.83 18.72 5.38
C ASN A 120 -4.61 19.40 6.01
N ARG A 121 -3.50 19.48 5.27
CA ARG A 121 -2.30 20.23 5.71
C ARG A 121 -2.60 21.71 5.89
N ASN A 122 -3.29 22.34 4.94
CA ASN A 122 -3.62 23.77 5.03
C ASN A 122 -4.56 24.08 6.20
N LYS A 123 -5.57 23.25 6.45
CA LYS A 123 -6.48 23.43 7.58
C LYS A 123 -5.75 23.45 8.93
N LYS A 124 -4.78 22.55 9.12
CA LYS A 124 -4.00 22.51 10.36
C LYS A 124 -3.09 23.71 10.56
N VAL A 125 -2.63 24.36 9.49
CA VAL A 125 -1.83 25.59 9.57
C VAL A 125 -2.68 26.77 10.02
N ASP A 126 -3.96 26.79 9.66
CA ASP A 126 -4.90 27.86 10.02
C ASP A 126 -5.41 27.71 11.48
N ASP A 127 -5.47 26.46 11.99
CA ASP A 127 -5.88 26.14 13.35
C ASP A 127 -4.73 26.18 14.40
N SER A 128 -3.49 26.51 14.00
CA SER A 128 -2.27 26.55 14.86
C SER A 128 -1.80 27.96 15.18
#